data_AF-A0A2C9ERM3-F1
#
_entry.id   AF-A0A2C9ERM3-F1
#
_cell.length_a   1.000
_cell.length_b   1.000
_cell.length_c   1.000
_cell.angle_alpha   90.00
_cell.angle_beta   90.00
_cell.angle_gamma   90.00
#
_symmetry.space_group_name_H-M   'P 1'
#
loop_
_entity.id
_entity.type
_entity.pdbx_description
1 polymer ?
#
loop_
_entity_poly.entity_id
_entity_poly.type
_entity_poly.pdbx_seq_one_letter_code
_entity_poly.pdbx_strand_id
1 'polypeptide(L)'
;MLPSQCLCTNLRRAARGVSRYYDGALDGFGINVAQYSLLNNLLRLDQPSISSLAEAMGLDRSTLGRNVRVLEAAGLVRLQEGDDQRNRLVLLTEAGHERLVAALPAWEAAQQRLIDRLGVEKRETLLALLNELS
;
A
#
# COMPACT_ATOMS: atom_id res chain seq x y z
N MET A 1 24.41 3.58 -10.03
CA MET A 1 24.13 3.31 -8.60
C MET A 1 25.39 2.76 -7.97
N LEU A 2 25.76 3.19 -6.76
CA LEU A 2 26.92 2.64 -6.06
C LEU A 2 26.62 1.20 -5.59
N PRO A 3 27.44 0.19 -5.94
CA PRO A 3 27.25 -1.17 -5.48
C PRO A 3 27.39 -1.26 -3.95
N SER A 4 26.59 -2.11 -3.31
CA SER A 4 26.64 -2.37 -1.87
C SER A 4 26.35 -3.84 -1.61
N GLN A 5 27.06 -4.46 -0.66
CA GLN A 5 26.75 -5.81 -0.18
C GLN A 5 25.73 -5.79 0.99
N CYS A 6 25.36 -4.60 1.48
CA CYS A 6 24.41 -4.46 2.58
C CYS A 6 22.98 -4.79 2.12
N LEU A 7 22.42 -5.88 2.64
CA LEU A 7 21.04 -6.32 2.36
C LEU A 7 20.01 -5.20 2.62
N CYS A 8 20.09 -4.54 3.78
CA CYS A 8 19.20 -3.42 4.12
C CYS A 8 19.25 -2.28 3.10
N THR A 9 20.44 -1.92 2.62
CA THR A 9 20.61 -0.85 1.62
C THR A 9 19.99 -1.25 0.27
N ASN A 10 20.24 -2.48 -0.18
CA ASN A 10 19.69 -2.99 -1.44
C ASN A 10 18.18 -3.17 -1.39
N LEU A 11 17.63 -3.73 -0.29
CA LEU A 11 16.20 -3.88 -0.08
C LEU A 11 15.50 -2.52 -0.09
N ARG A 12 16.01 -1.53 0.65
CA ARG A 12 15.43 -0.17 0.64
C ARG A 12 15.48 0.48 -0.74
N ARG A 13 16.54 0.25 -1.52
CA ARG A 13 16.65 0.77 -2.89
C ARG A 13 15.68 0.07 -3.83
N ALA A 14 15.57 -1.25 -3.74
CA ALA A 14 14.63 -2.05 -4.51
C ALA A 14 13.19 -1.64 -4.20
N ALA A 15 12.82 -1.57 -2.91
CA ALA A 15 11.52 -1.11 -2.45
C ALA A 15 11.17 0.26 -3.04
N ARG A 16 12.05 1.26 -2.91
CA ARG A 16 11.83 2.59 -3.53
C ARG A 16 11.71 2.55 -5.06
N GLY A 17 12.48 1.68 -5.72
CA GLY A 17 12.43 1.51 -7.16
C GLY A 17 11.09 0.93 -7.61
N VAL A 18 10.61 -0.09 -6.91
CA VAL A 18 9.29 -0.71 -7.12
C VAL A 18 8.20 0.31 -6.82
N SER A 19 8.22 0.99 -5.66
CA SER A 19 7.23 2.01 -5.32
C SER A 19 7.10 3.09 -6.40
N ARG A 20 8.21 3.67 -6.87
CA ARG A 20 8.17 4.68 -7.96
C ARG A 20 7.56 4.15 -9.25
N TYR A 21 7.77 2.88 -9.55
CA TYR A 21 7.21 2.26 -10.75
C TYR A 21 5.68 2.10 -10.64
N TYR A 22 5.16 1.74 -9.46
CA TYR A 22 3.72 1.71 -9.21
C TYR A 22 3.13 3.13 -9.12
N ASP A 23 3.83 4.07 -8.47
CA ASP A 23 3.39 5.47 -8.40
C ASP A 23 3.21 6.04 -9.80
N GLY A 24 4.18 5.86 -10.71
CA GLY A 24 4.04 6.32 -12.10
C GLY A 24 2.91 5.65 -12.88
N ALA A 25 2.48 4.44 -12.50
CA ALA A 25 1.28 3.82 -13.08
C ALA A 25 -0.02 4.39 -12.52
N LEU A 26 0.02 4.93 -11.28
CA LEU A 26 -1.13 5.47 -10.56
C LEU A 26 -1.28 6.99 -10.67
N ASP A 27 -0.29 7.71 -11.22
CA ASP A 27 -0.27 9.17 -11.36
C ASP A 27 -1.57 9.74 -11.95
N GLY A 28 -2.17 9.05 -12.93
CA GLY A 28 -3.44 9.47 -13.57
C GLY A 28 -4.69 9.41 -12.67
N PHE A 29 -4.60 8.75 -11.51
CA PHE A 29 -5.72 8.54 -10.58
C PHE A 29 -5.63 9.43 -9.33
N GLY A 30 -4.57 10.24 -9.21
CA GLY A 30 -4.37 11.12 -8.05
C GLY A 30 -4.12 10.37 -6.74
N ILE A 31 -3.66 9.11 -6.82
CA ILE A 31 -3.26 8.29 -5.68
C ILE A 31 -1.90 7.66 -5.93
N ASN A 32 -1.15 7.36 -4.87
CA ASN A 32 0.13 6.66 -4.93
C ASN A 32 0.03 5.21 -4.44
N VAL A 33 1.12 4.44 -4.53
CA VAL A 33 1.18 3.02 -4.15
C VAL A 33 0.79 2.77 -2.69
N ALA A 34 1.18 3.67 -1.78
CA ALA A 34 0.88 3.54 -0.36
C ALA A 34 -0.62 3.78 -0.07
N GLN A 35 -1.19 4.79 -0.73
CA GLN A 35 -2.61 5.11 -0.67
C GLN A 35 -3.48 4.01 -1.28
N TYR A 36 -3.13 3.53 -2.48
CA TYR A 36 -3.80 2.40 -3.11
C TYR A 36 -3.78 1.16 -2.21
N SER A 37 -2.61 0.84 -1.64
CA SER A 37 -2.47 -0.30 -0.73
C SER A 37 -3.34 -0.16 0.51
N LEU A 38 -3.46 1.05 1.07
CA LEU A 38 -4.32 1.33 2.22
C LEU A 38 -5.80 1.12 1.86
N LEU A 39 -6.28 1.72 0.76
CA LEU A 39 -7.67 1.56 0.28
C LEU A 39 -8.00 0.08 0.00
N ASN A 40 -7.06 -0.65 -0.61
CA ASN A 40 -7.23 -2.08 -0.89
C ASN A 40 -7.28 -2.92 0.39
N ASN A 41 -6.51 -2.59 1.43
CA ASN A 41 -6.61 -3.28 2.72
C ASN A 41 -7.92 -2.96 3.45
N LEU A 42 -8.48 -1.76 3.29
CA LEU A 42 -9.81 -1.42 3.81
C LEU A 42 -10.95 -2.19 3.13
N LEU A 43 -10.79 -2.65 1.88
CA LEU A 43 -11.77 -3.57 1.28
C LEU A 43 -11.74 -4.96 1.90
N ARG A 44 -10.57 -5.39 2.39
CA ARG A 44 -10.36 -6.73 2.96
C ARG A 44 -10.70 -6.80 4.45
N LEU A 45 -10.60 -5.68 5.13
CA LEU A 45 -10.83 -5.54 6.57
C LEU A 45 -12.14 -4.77 6.76
N ASP A 46 -13.11 -5.36 7.46
CA ASP A 46 -14.38 -4.69 7.75
C ASP A 46 -14.16 -3.60 8.82
N GLN A 47 -13.96 -2.35 8.35
CA GLN A 47 -13.87 -1.14 9.16
C GLN A 47 -12.83 -1.22 10.29
N PRO A 48 -11.55 -1.47 9.99
CA PRO A 48 -10.53 -1.66 11.01
C PRO A 48 -10.26 -0.38 11.80
N SER A 49 -9.82 -0.54 13.04
CA SER A 49 -9.19 0.55 13.78
C SER A 49 -7.87 0.95 13.12
N ILE A 50 -7.39 2.18 13.36
CA ILE A 50 -6.04 2.59 12.92
C ILE A 50 -4.97 1.61 13.44
N SER A 51 -5.09 1.10 14.66
CA SER A 51 -4.10 0.17 15.21
C SER A 51 -4.09 -1.16 14.46
N SER A 52 -5.26 -1.74 14.19
CA SER A 52 -5.42 -3.00 13.47
C SER A 52 -4.97 -2.88 12.01
N LEU A 53 -5.29 -1.75 11.36
CA LEU A 53 -4.82 -1.48 10.00
C LEU A 53 -3.29 -1.27 9.97
N ALA A 54 -2.69 -0.70 11.02
CA ALA A 54 -1.25 -0.47 11.08
C ALA A 54 -0.50 -1.81 11.18
N GLU A 55 -0.99 -2.69 12.04
CA GLU A 55 -0.50 -4.06 12.20
C GLU A 55 -0.59 -4.84 10.88
N ALA A 56 -1.77 -4.84 10.23
CA ALA A 56 -1.97 -5.54 8.97
C ALA A 56 -1.05 -5.03 7.83
N MET A 57 -0.66 -3.75 7.86
CA MET A 57 0.23 -3.15 6.86
C MET A 57 1.71 -3.17 7.26
N GLY A 58 2.06 -3.67 8.46
CA GLY A 58 3.43 -3.63 8.97
C GLY A 58 3.96 -2.21 9.18
N LEU A 59 3.07 -1.25 9.48
CA LEU A 59 3.40 0.15 9.68
C LEU A 59 3.30 0.53 11.16
N ASP A 60 4.10 1.50 11.59
CA ASP A 60 3.86 2.12 12.89
C ASP A 60 2.57 2.97 12.86
N ARG A 61 1.88 3.04 14.00
CA ARG A 61 0.60 3.75 14.14
C ARG A 61 0.69 5.22 13.73
N SER A 62 1.83 5.88 13.92
CA SER A 62 2.01 7.30 13.58
C SER A 62 2.09 7.52 12.07
N THR A 63 2.74 6.60 11.34
CA THR A 63 2.85 6.62 9.89
C THR A 63 1.50 6.33 9.26
N LEU A 64 0.79 5.31 9.75
CA LEU A 64 -0.55 5.04 9.25
C LEU A 64 -1.51 6.20 9.53
N GLY A 65 -1.50 6.74 10.76
CA GLY A 65 -2.36 7.88 11.10
C GLY A 65 -2.15 9.09 10.19
N ARG A 66 -0.91 9.36 9.76
CA ARG A 66 -0.62 10.39 8.75
C ARG A 66 -1.18 10.04 7.38
N ASN A 67 -1.01 8.80 6.91
CA ASN A 67 -1.53 8.35 5.63
C ASN A 67 -3.07 8.40 5.58
N VAL A 68 -3.74 7.99 6.65
CA VAL A 68 -5.20 8.02 6.77
C VAL A 68 -5.72 9.47 6.69
N ARG A 69 -5.07 10.43 7.38
CA ARG A 69 -5.46 11.84 7.31
C ARG A 69 -5.34 12.42 5.89
N VAL A 70 -4.33 12.01 5.13
CA VAL A 70 -4.19 12.44 3.73
C VAL A 70 -5.36 11.92 2.88
N LEU A 71 -5.74 10.66 3.07
CA LEU A 71 -6.89 10.07 2.36
C LEU A 71 -8.22 10.66 2.82
N GLU A 72 -8.35 11.01 4.09
CA GLU A 72 -9.53 11.66 4.66
C GLU A 72 -9.70 13.06 4.06
N ALA A 73 -8.62 13.83 3.99
CA ALA A 73 -8.62 15.14 3.33
C ALA A 73 -8.96 15.05 1.83
N ALA A 74 -8.62 13.94 1.18
CA ALA A 74 -8.98 13.65 -0.21
C ALA A 74 -10.41 13.08 -0.37
N GLY A 75 -11.15 12.88 0.73
CA GLY A 75 -12.51 12.33 0.73
C GLY A 75 -12.61 10.83 0.40
N LEU A 76 -11.49 10.11 0.41
CA LEU A 76 -11.40 8.68 0.05
C LEU A 76 -11.66 7.74 1.23
N VAL A 77 -11.45 8.25 2.45
CA VAL A 77 -11.80 7.54 3.68
C VAL A 77 -12.50 8.49 4.64
N ARG A 78 -13.24 7.93 5.60
CA ARG A 78 -13.85 8.67 6.70
C ARG A 78 -13.41 8.04 8.02
N LEU A 79 -13.06 8.87 9.00
CA LEU A 79 -12.89 8.41 10.37
C LEU A 79 -14.22 8.42 11.11
N GLN A 80 -14.52 7.35 11.83
CA GLN A 80 -15.65 7.27 12.75
C GLN A 80 -15.13 7.04 14.17
N GLU A 81 -15.79 7.66 15.15
CA GLU A 81 -15.53 7.37 16.56
C GLU A 81 -16.02 5.95 16.86
N GLY A 82 -15.12 5.08 17.34
CA GLY A 82 -15.50 3.81 17.95
C GLY A 82 -15.88 4.01 19.42
N ASP A 83 -16.22 2.91 20.10
CA ASP A 83 -16.62 2.91 21.52
C ASP A 83 -15.58 3.53 22.47
N ASP A 84 -14.30 3.57 22.07
CA ASP A 84 -13.22 4.23 22.80
C ASP A 84 -12.62 5.34 21.91
N GLN A 85 -12.40 6.54 22.46
CA GLN A 85 -11.82 7.70 21.75
C GLN A 85 -10.44 7.39 21.14
N ARG A 86 -9.80 6.31 21.58
CA ARG A 86 -8.52 5.80 21.06
C ARG A 86 -8.66 4.84 19.86
N ASN A 87 -9.85 4.35 19.59
CA ASN A 87 -10.18 3.42 18.50
C ASN A 87 -11.06 4.11 17.45
N ARG A 88 -10.45 5.01 16.67
CA ARG A 88 -11.10 5.51 15.46
C ARG A 88 -11.11 4.42 14.39
N LEU A 89 -12.29 4.11 13.88
CA LEU A 89 -12.48 3.20 12.76
C LEU A 89 -12.21 3.95 11.46
N VAL A 90 -11.60 3.26 10.51
CA VAL A 90 -11.31 3.80 9.18
C VAL A 90 -12.27 3.16 8.20
N LEU A 91 -13.14 3.99 7.60
CA LEU A 91 -14.15 3.55 6.65
C LEU A 91 -13.75 4.00 5.25
N LEU A 92 -13.85 3.09 4.28
CA LEU A 92 -13.74 3.42 2.86
C LEU A 92 -15.01 4.18 2.42
N THR A 93 -14.86 5.33 1.76
CA THR A 93 -15.99 6.05 1.18
C THR A 93 -16.33 5.50 -0.21
N GLU A 94 -17.51 5.84 -0.73
CA GLU A 94 -17.86 5.52 -2.13
C GLU A 94 -16.84 6.08 -3.11
N ALA A 95 -16.44 7.35 -2.93
CA ALA A 95 -15.42 7.99 -3.76
C ALA A 95 -14.05 7.27 -3.67
N GLY A 96 -13.72 6.71 -2.50
CA GLY A 96 -12.53 5.88 -2.31
C GLY A 96 -12.63 4.55 -3.04
N HIS A 97 -13.79 3.90 -2.98
CA HIS A 97 -14.07 2.66 -3.69
C HIS A 97 -13.99 2.86 -5.21
N GLU A 98 -14.67 3.88 -5.76
CA GLU A 98 -14.62 4.23 -7.18
C GLU A 98 -13.18 4.51 -7.65
N ARG A 99 -12.39 5.23 -6.84
CA ARG A 99 -10.98 5.51 -7.15
C ARG A 99 -10.16 4.23 -7.27
N LEU A 100 -10.37 3.32 -6.33
CA LEU A 100 -9.66 2.05 -6.26
C LEU A 100 -10.01 1.17 -7.47
N VAL A 101 -11.29 1.06 -7.80
CA VAL A 101 -11.77 0.33 -8.98
C VAL A 101 -11.22 0.94 -10.27
N ALA A 102 -11.23 2.26 -10.39
CA ALA A 102 -10.67 2.95 -11.56
C ALA A 102 -9.16 2.70 -11.72
N ALA A 103 -8.41 2.64 -10.62
CA ALA A 103 -6.97 2.43 -10.62
C ALA A 103 -6.55 0.96 -10.78
N LEU A 104 -7.45 0.00 -10.54
CA LEU A 104 -7.15 -1.43 -10.58
C LEU A 104 -6.51 -1.90 -11.90
N PRO A 105 -7.00 -1.53 -13.10
CA PRO A 105 -6.37 -1.96 -14.35
C PRO A 105 -4.93 -1.46 -14.49
N ALA A 106 -4.64 -0.25 -14.02
CA ALA A 106 -3.29 0.31 -14.06
C ALA A 106 -2.35 -0.40 -13.07
N TRP A 107 -2.87 -0.74 -11.88
CA TRP A 107 -2.17 -1.58 -10.91
C TRP A 107 -1.83 -2.96 -11.47
N GLU A 108 -2.81 -3.64 -12.05
CA GLU A 108 -2.63 -4.97 -12.66
C GLU A 108 -1.65 -4.93 -13.83
N ALA A 109 -1.73 -3.92 -14.70
CA ALA A 109 -0.77 -3.74 -15.78
C ALA A 109 0.66 -3.49 -15.26
N ALA A 110 0.81 -2.70 -14.19
CA ALA A 110 2.10 -2.51 -13.55
C ALA A 110 2.65 -3.82 -12.98
N GLN A 111 1.82 -4.54 -12.24
CA GLN A 111 2.14 -5.85 -11.67
C GLN A 111 2.57 -6.84 -12.76
N GLN A 112 1.79 -6.99 -13.82
CA GLN A 112 2.06 -7.93 -14.90
C GLN A 112 3.39 -7.63 -15.58
N ARG A 113 3.65 -6.37 -15.94
CA ARG A 113 4.93 -5.96 -16.53
C ARG A 113 6.14 -6.25 -15.62
N LEU A 114 5.97 -6.13 -14.30
CA LEU A 114 7.03 -6.48 -13.36
C LEU A 114 7.26 -7.99 -13.28
N ILE A 115 6.17 -8.77 -13.32
CA ILE A 115 6.22 -10.24 -13.40
C ILE A 115 6.92 -10.68 -14.70
N ASP A 116 6.54 -10.11 -15.85
CA ASP A 116 7.12 -10.43 -17.16
C ASP A 116 8.63 -10.14 -17.19
N ARG A 117 9.06 -9.04 -16.55
CA ARG A 117 10.47 -8.67 -16.45
C ARG A 117 11.28 -9.63 -15.57
N LEU A 118 10.69 -10.15 -14.50
CA LEU A 118 11.35 -11.07 -13.58
C LEU A 118 11.31 -12.51 -14.09
N GLY A 119 10.22 -12.91 -14.73
CA GLY A 119 9.85 -14.30 -14.93
C GLY A 119 9.24 -14.93 -13.67
N VAL A 120 8.45 -15.99 -13.87
CA VAL A 120 7.68 -16.66 -12.81
C VAL A 120 8.59 -17.22 -11.71
N GLU A 121 9.67 -17.93 -12.08
CA GLU A 121 10.59 -18.56 -11.12
C GLU A 121 11.28 -17.56 -10.18
N LYS A 122 11.78 -16.44 -10.74
CA LYS A 122 12.43 -15.39 -9.93
C LYS A 122 11.45 -14.66 -9.04
N ARG A 123 10.21 -14.47 -9.51
CA ARG A 123 9.13 -13.91 -8.70
C ARG A 123 8.82 -14.81 -7.51
N GLU A 124 8.67 -16.11 -7.72
CA GLU A 124 8.40 -17.07 -6.63
C GLU A 124 9.55 -17.10 -5.62
N THR A 125 10.79 -17.14 -6.11
CA THR A 125 11.99 -17.07 -5.27
C THR A 125 12.03 -15.76 -4.47
N LEU A 126 11.74 -14.62 -5.10
CA LEU A 126 11.69 -13.33 -4.42
C LEU A 126 10.62 -13.31 -3.32
N LEU A 127 9.43 -13.83 -3.58
CA LEU A 127 8.35 -13.90 -2.59
C LEU A 127 8.71 -14.78 -1.40
N ALA A 128 9.33 -15.94 -1.65
CA ALA A 128 9.83 -16.81 -0.58
C ALA A 128 10.86 -16.09 0.29
N LEU A 129 11.87 -15.46 -0.33
CA LEU A 129 12.89 -14.70 0.39
C LEU A 129 12.33 -13.51 1.17
N LEU A 130 11.30 -12.82 0.65
CA LEU A 130 10.66 -11.71 1.35
C LEU A 130 9.90 -12.20 2.59
N ASN A 131 9.23 -13.35 2.50
CA ASN A 131 8.51 -13.94 3.64
C ASN A 131 9.46 -14.38 4.77
N GLU A 132 10.69 -14.79 4.45
CA GLU A 132 11.71 -15.11 5.46
C GLU A 132 12.23 -13.87 6.22
N LEU A 133 12.01 -12.67 5.67
CA LEU A 133 12.52 -11.40 6.22
C LEU A 133 11.45 -10.58 6.96
N SER A 134 10.17 -10.93 6.81
CA SER A 134 9.00 -10.26 7.41
C SER A 134 8.56 -10.95 8.69
#